data_AF-A0A359HGU8-F1
#
_entry.id   AF-A0A359HGU8-F1
#
_cell.length_a   1.000
_cell.length_b   1.000
_cell.length_c   1.000
_cell.angle_alpha   90.00
_cell.angle_beta   90.00
_cell.angle_gamma   90.00
#
_symmetry.space_group_name_H-M   'P 1'
#
loop_
_entity.id
_entity.type
_entity.pdbx_description
1 polymer ?
#
loop_
_entity_poly.entity_id
_entity_poly.type
_entity_poly.pdbx_seq_one_letter_code
_entity_poly.pdbx_strand_id
1 'polypeptide(L)'
;SRTDHLGGAARRWDHPFWCLDGQQEPQTPKGDEVNADKLNSDLFARDAGGGSVTRTPNGYRLAIPDGEYRHYRVAQLDDYTKLARKDFPNRPSLSLSLHARASADSISGTWGFGLWNDPFGLSLGFGGNPFRLPALPNAIWFFHASIENYLSFGEKPGNGFLAQAFRSPVFPFGRLARVGLTLPFSQMKARELMGNVVEEDGVRLGTYVTEWHAYRFEWSPKRSVFWVDDEIVLETSVSPRSPLGLVIWIDNQYAAFTPEGKSGFGVLENTEPAWLEIEELSLR
;
A
#
# COMPACT_ATOMS: atom_id res chain seq x y z
N SER A 1 -17.70 66.04 -47.66
CA SER A 1 -16.24 65.82 -47.78
C SER A 1 -16.03 64.36 -48.15
N ARG A 2 -15.91 64.02 -49.44
CA ARG A 2 -14.63 63.70 -50.13
C ARG A 2 -13.77 62.75 -49.26
N THR A 3 -13.47 61.50 -49.64
CA THR A 3 -13.21 60.92 -50.97
C THR A 3 -13.32 59.39 -50.98
N ASP A 4 -13.73 58.87 -52.13
CA ASP A 4 -13.79 57.48 -52.57
C ASP A 4 -12.43 56.82 -52.90
N HIS A 5 -12.52 55.54 -53.29
CA HIS A 5 -11.79 54.84 -54.36
C HIS A 5 -10.54 54.03 -53.96
N LEU A 6 -10.23 52.83 -54.47
CA LEU A 6 -10.72 51.92 -55.54
C LEU A 6 -10.01 50.56 -55.29
N GLY A 7 -10.65 49.41 -55.54
CA GLY A 7 -10.41 48.62 -56.76
C GLY A 7 -9.62 47.33 -56.45
N GLY A 8 -9.81 46.18 -57.09
CA GLY A 8 -10.73 45.75 -58.14
C GLY A 8 -10.49 44.28 -58.53
N ALA A 9 -11.44 43.76 -59.32
CA ALA A 9 -11.32 42.71 -60.36
C ALA A 9 -10.89 41.27 -59.97
N ALA A 10 -11.81 40.29 -60.06
CA ALA A 10 -12.09 39.41 -61.23
C ALA A 10 -11.22 38.13 -61.21
N ARG A 11 -11.62 36.90 -61.62
CA ARG A 11 -12.73 36.35 -62.41
C ARG A 11 -12.76 34.81 -62.20
N ARG A 12 -13.90 34.17 -62.53
CA ARG A 12 -14.24 32.71 -62.61
C ARG A 12 -13.19 31.78 -63.26
N TRP A 13 -13.27 30.45 -63.02
CA TRP A 13 -13.78 29.37 -63.93
C TRP A 13 -13.56 27.94 -63.33
N ASP A 14 -14.18 26.93 -63.96
CA ASP A 14 -14.66 25.61 -63.49
C ASP A 14 -13.66 24.43 -63.23
N HIS A 15 -14.17 23.40 -62.50
CA HIS A 15 -13.92 21.93 -62.33
C HIS A 15 -12.76 21.21 -63.09
N PRO A 16 -12.25 19.96 -62.75
CA PRO A 16 -12.81 18.82 -61.95
C PRO A 16 -11.83 17.94 -61.09
N PHE A 17 -12.38 16.91 -60.38
CA PHE A 17 -11.84 15.60 -59.90
C PHE A 17 -10.36 15.40 -59.45
N TRP A 18 -10.14 14.79 -58.26
CA TRP A 18 -9.40 13.53 -58.01
C TRP A 18 -9.44 13.14 -56.51
N CYS A 19 -9.73 11.86 -56.21
CA CYS A 19 -9.61 11.22 -54.89
C CYS A 19 -8.15 11.00 -54.51
N LEU A 20 -7.78 11.16 -53.23
CA LEU A 20 -6.67 10.43 -52.59
C LEU A 20 -6.95 10.22 -51.10
N ASP A 21 -6.65 9.00 -50.67
CA ASP A 21 -6.82 8.41 -49.35
C ASP A 21 -6.04 9.12 -48.21
N GLY A 22 -6.60 8.97 -47.01
CA GLY A 22 -5.84 8.50 -45.85
C GLY A 22 -4.86 9.46 -45.20
N GLN A 23 -5.34 10.19 -44.18
CA GLN A 23 -4.51 10.49 -43.00
C GLN A 23 -5.36 10.32 -41.73
N GLN A 24 -5.12 9.22 -41.01
CA GLN A 24 -5.52 9.04 -39.63
C GLN A 24 -4.69 9.98 -38.75
N GLU A 25 -5.38 10.76 -37.90
CA GLU A 25 -4.74 11.45 -36.78
C GLU A 25 -4.02 10.44 -35.86
N PRO A 26 -2.87 10.80 -35.29
CA PRO A 26 -2.13 9.92 -34.39
C PRO A 26 -2.94 9.71 -33.11
N GLN A 27 -3.50 8.50 -32.96
CA GLN A 27 -4.09 8.05 -31.71
C GLN A 27 -2.99 7.94 -30.65
N THR A 28 -3.09 8.78 -29.61
CA THR A 28 -2.44 8.55 -28.32
C THR A 28 -2.76 7.12 -27.85
N PRO A 29 -1.78 6.34 -27.37
CA PRO A 29 -2.06 5.01 -26.85
C PRO A 29 -3.03 5.15 -25.68
N LYS A 30 -4.23 4.59 -25.81
CA LYS A 30 -5.07 4.26 -24.67
C LYS A 30 -4.27 3.28 -23.84
N GLY A 31 -3.63 3.77 -22.77
CA GLY A 31 -3.16 2.92 -21.70
C GLY A 31 -4.34 2.10 -21.22
N ASP A 32 -4.13 0.81 -21.03
CA ASP A 32 -5.13 -0.12 -20.52
C ASP A 32 -5.66 0.44 -19.20
N GLU A 33 -6.84 1.06 -19.28
CA GLU A 33 -7.61 1.50 -18.14
C GLU A 33 -8.04 0.23 -17.42
N VAL A 34 -7.28 -0.18 -16.40
CA VAL A 34 -7.70 -1.21 -15.47
C VAL A 34 -9.02 -0.73 -14.89
N ASN A 35 -10.09 -1.31 -15.40
CA ASN A 35 -11.46 -0.95 -15.08
C ASN A 35 -11.64 -1.01 -13.55
N ALA A 36 -12.00 0.11 -12.92
CA ALA A 36 -12.23 0.17 -11.46
C ALA A 36 -13.26 -0.90 -11.00
N ASP A 37 -14.14 -1.33 -11.91
CA ASP A 37 -15.08 -2.43 -11.69
C ASP A 37 -14.40 -3.80 -11.52
N LYS A 38 -13.23 -4.04 -12.14
CA LYS A 38 -12.47 -5.29 -12.02
C LYS A 38 -11.72 -5.38 -10.69
N LEU A 39 -11.23 -4.25 -10.17
CA LEU A 39 -10.60 -4.23 -8.84
C LEU A 39 -11.62 -4.63 -7.76
N ASN A 40 -12.88 -4.18 -7.89
CA ASN A 40 -13.94 -4.50 -6.93
C ASN A 40 -14.43 -5.95 -6.97
N SER A 41 -14.22 -6.72 -8.04
CA SER A 41 -14.65 -8.12 -8.11
C SER A 41 -13.67 -9.11 -7.47
N ASP A 42 -12.42 -8.69 -7.24
CA ASP A 42 -11.31 -9.58 -6.89
C ASP A 42 -10.81 -9.39 -5.44
N LEU A 43 -11.43 -8.49 -4.66
CA LEU A 43 -11.09 -8.29 -3.25
C LEU A 43 -11.87 -9.23 -2.33
N PHE A 44 -11.16 -9.79 -1.36
CA PHE A 44 -11.69 -10.65 -0.31
C PHE A 44 -11.72 -9.90 1.01
N ALA A 45 -12.90 -9.80 1.59
CA ALA A 45 -13.07 -9.38 2.97
C ALA A 45 -12.73 -10.54 3.92
N ARG A 46 -11.98 -10.24 4.97
CA ARG A 46 -11.69 -11.13 6.08
C ARG A 46 -11.81 -10.36 7.38
N ASP A 47 -12.48 -10.94 8.35
CA ASP A 47 -12.58 -10.41 9.70
C ASP A 47 -12.49 -11.52 10.74
N ALA A 48 -12.14 -11.12 11.97
CA ALA A 48 -12.15 -11.99 13.14
C ALA A 48 -12.34 -11.16 14.42
N GLY A 49 -12.76 -11.81 15.51
CA GLY A 49 -12.92 -11.15 16.81
C GLY A 49 -14.05 -10.11 16.87
N GLY A 50 -15.03 -10.20 15.96
CA GLY A 50 -16.09 -9.19 15.83
C GLY A 50 -15.71 -8.00 14.93
N GLY A 51 -14.56 -8.06 14.26
CA GLY A 51 -14.27 -7.14 13.17
C GLY A 51 -15.30 -7.25 12.04
N SER A 52 -15.36 -6.22 11.19
CA SER A 52 -16.28 -6.20 10.05
C SER A 52 -15.72 -5.38 8.89
N VAL A 53 -16.03 -5.82 7.67
CA VAL A 53 -15.79 -5.06 6.44
C VAL A 53 -17.15 -4.79 5.81
N THR A 54 -17.52 -3.52 5.71
CA THR A 54 -18.82 -3.09 5.17
C THR A 54 -18.59 -2.23 3.93
N ARG A 55 -19.36 -2.45 2.88
CA ARG A 55 -19.31 -1.63 1.67
C ARG A 55 -20.04 -0.32 1.90
N THR A 56 -19.43 0.80 1.51
CA THR A 56 -20.03 2.13 1.50
C THR A 56 -20.39 2.50 0.04
N PRO A 57 -21.09 3.62 -0.22
CA PRO A 57 -21.39 4.04 -1.60
C PRO A 57 -20.13 4.18 -2.48
N ASN A 58 -19.03 4.64 -1.90
CA ASN A 58 -17.79 4.99 -2.63
C ASN A 58 -16.58 4.11 -2.27
N GLY A 59 -16.74 3.11 -1.39
CA GLY A 59 -15.64 2.28 -0.94
C GLY A 59 -16.01 1.31 0.18
N TYR A 60 -15.21 1.30 1.24
CA TYR A 60 -15.33 0.33 2.33
C TYR A 60 -15.06 0.95 3.69
N ARG A 61 -15.73 0.44 4.71
CA ARG A 61 -15.41 0.69 6.12
C ARG A 61 -15.01 -0.61 6.79
N LEU A 62 -13.80 -0.63 7.32
CA LEU A 62 -13.22 -1.72 8.09
C LEU A 62 -13.27 -1.29 9.56
N ALA A 63 -13.89 -2.11 10.42
CA ALA A 63 -14.09 -1.77 11.82
C ALA A 63 -13.74 -2.93 12.75
N ILE A 64 -13.22 -2.60 13.94
CA ILE A 64 -13.02 -3.52 15.06
C ILE A 64 -13.76 -2.98 16.30
N PRO A 65 -14.38 -3.85 17.11
CA PRO A 65 -15.09 -3.42 18.32
C PRO A 65 -14.10 -3.01 19.41
N ASP A 66 -14.60 -2.38 20.48
CA ASP A 66 -13.89 -2.28 21.75
C ASP A 66 -13.69 -3.67 22.39
N GLY A 67 -12.84 -3.73 23.42
CA GLY A 67 -12.56 -4.98 24.12
C GLY A 67 -11.12 -5.14 24.63
N GLU A 68 -10.96 -6.12 25.51
CA GLU A 68 -9.75 -6.39 26.29
C GLU A 68 -8.56 -6.92 25.45
N TYR A 69 -7.35 -6.82 26.02
CA TYR A 69 -6.06 -7.27 25.45
C TYR A 69 -5.88 -8.80 25.26
N ARG A 70 -6.98 -9.57 25.25
CA ARG A 70 -6.95 -11.05 25.15
C ARG A 70 -7.42 -11.58 23.82
N HIS A 71 -8.14 -10.77 23.04
CA HIS A 71 -8.77 -11.22 21.80
C HIS A 71 -8.19 -10.45 20.62
N TYR A 72 -7.72 -11.21 19.64
CA TYR A 72 -7.33 -10.63 18.35
C TYR A 72 -8.59 -10.24 17.57
N ARG A 73 -8.57 -9.02 17.05
CA ARG A 73 -9.63 -8.40 16.27
C ARG A 73 -9.03 -7.85 15.00
N VAL A 74 -9.65 -8.14 13.88
CA VAL A 74 -9.19 -7.65 12.58
C VAL A 74 -10.36 -7.47 11.65
N ALA A 75 -10.27 -6.43 10.84
CA ALA A 75 -10.98 -6.30 9.59
C ALA A 75 -9.96 -6.04 8.49
N GLN A 76 -10.04 -6.79 7.39
CA GLN A 76 -9.08 -6.75 6.30
C GLN A 76 -9.79 -6.93 4.95
N LEU A 77 -9.32 -6.19 3.96
CA LEU A 77 -9.66 -6.33 2.55
C LEU A 77 -8.38 -6.60 1.76
N ASP A 78 -8.33 -7.69 0.99
CA ASP A 78 -7.11 -8.10 0.27
C ASP A 78 -7.38 -8.87 -1.02
N ASP A 79 -6.37 -9.00 -1.88
CA ASP A 79 -6.44 -9.76 -3.15
C ASP A 79 -5.61 -11.07 -3.14
N TYR A 80 -5.06 -11.47 -1.98
CA TYR A 80 -3.99 -12.46 -1.93
C TYR A 80 -4.24 -13.62 -0.96
N THR A 81 -5.23 -13.54 -0.08
CA THR A 81 -5.46 -14.51 1.00
C THR A 81 -5.63 -15.94 0.46
N LYS A 82 -6.26 -16.09 -0.71
CA LYS A 82 -6.51 -17.38 -1.37
C LYS A 82 -5.36 -17.87 -2.24
N LEU A 83 -4.27 -17.11 -2.34
CA LEU A 83 -3.17 -17.35 -3.28
C LEU A 83 -1.90 -17.79 -2.55
N ALA A 84 -1.05 -18.57 -3.23
CA ALA A 84 0.33 -18.74 -2.77
C ALA A 84 1.11 -17.45 -3.03
N ARG A 85 2.15 -17.16 -2.24
CA ARG A 85 2.94 -15.91 -2.36
C ARG A 85 3.47 -15.66 -3.78
N LYS A 86 3.90 -16.72 -4.48
CA LYS A 86 4.38 -16.63 -5.87
C LYS A 86 3.31 -16.19 -6.89
N ASP A 87 2.04 -16.35 -6.54
CA ASP A 87 0.88 -16.10 -7.39
C ASP A 87 0.15 -14.81 -6.99
N PHE A 88 0.70 -14.00 -6.08
CA PHE A 88 0.13 -12.69 -5.77
C PHE A 88 0.07 -11.82 -7.04
N PRO A 89 -1.00 -11.04 -7.24
CA PRO A 89 -1.31 -10.48 -8.55
C PRO A 89 -0.43 -9.28 -8.92
N ASN A 90 0.09 -8.53 -7.94
CA ASN A 90 0.65 -7.21 -8.20
C ASN A 90 2.14 -7.24 -8.53
N ARG A 91 2.50 -6.54 -9.61
CA ARG A 91 3.86 -6.36 -10.16
C ARG A 91 4.08 -4.88 -10.49
N PRO A 92 5.33 -4.37 -10.46
CA PRO A 92 5.62 -3.03 -10.96
C PRO A 92 5.63 -3.03 -12.50
N SER A 93 5.36 -1.90 -13.18
CA SER A 93 4.97 -0.60 -12.64
C SER A 93 3.51 -0.58 -12.23
N LEU A 94 3.22 -0.07 -11.03
CA LEU A 94 1.87 0.00 -10.49
C LEU A 94 1.70 1.25 -9.63
N SER A 95 0.55 1.90 -9.73
CA SER A 95 0.12 3.00 -8.85
C SER A 95 -1.11 2.59 -8.04
N LEU A 96 -1.10 2.90 -6.76
CA LEU A 96 -2.26 2.81 -5.88
C LEU A 96 -2.69 4.22 -5.48
N SER A 97 -3.99 4.52 -5.56
CA SER A 97 -4.57 5.73 -4.98
C SER A 97 -5.87 5.41 -4.26
N LEU A 98 -6.13 6.09 -3.15
CA LEU A 98 -7.40 6.05 -2.43
C LEU A 98 -7.54 7.30 -1.55
N HIS A 99 -8.76 7.60 -1.12
CA HIS A 99 -8.99 8.46 0.03
C HIS A 99 -9.14 7.62 1.28
N ALA A 100 -8.58 8.05 2.41
CA ALA A 100 -8.77 7.38 3.69
C ALA A 100 -8.96 8.36 4.85
N ARG A 101 -9.68 7.89 5.87
CA ARG A 101 -9.72 8.47 7.22
C ARG A 101 -9.91 7.38 8.27
N ALA A 102 -9.49 7.66 9.48
CA ALA A 102 -9.58 6.77 10.63
C ALA A 102 -10.51 7.35 11.71
N SER A 103 -10.94 6.51 12.65
CA SER A 103 -11.85 6.90 13.72
C SER A 103 -11.23 7.82 14.77
N ALA A 104 -9.91 7.76 14.95
CA ALA A 104 -9.17 8.49 15.98
C ALA A 104 -7.71 8.66 15.57
N ASP A 105 -7.04 9.67 16.15
CA ASP A 105 -5.60 9.93 15.90
C ASP A 105 -4.69 8.86 16.53
N SER A 106 -5.17 8.17 17.57
CA SER A 106 -4.46 7.12 18.26
C SER A 106 -5.33 5.87 18.33
N ILE A 107 -5.08 4.94 17.43
CA ILE A 107 -5.73 3.63 17.40
C ILE A 107 -4.75 2.58 17.93
N SER A 108 -5.17 1.84 18.95
CA SER A 108 -4.45 0.66 19.44
C SER A 108 -4.27 -0.35 18.30
N GLY A 109 -3.07 -0.89 18.19
CA GLY A 109 -2.72 -1.90 17.18
C GLY A 109 -2.16 -1.29 15.90
N THR A 110 -2.57 -1.82 14.76
CA THR A 110 -2.13 -1.36 13.44
C THR A 110 -3.29 -1.16 12.49
N TRP A 111 -3.12 -0.23 11.56
CA TRP A 111 -4.01 -0.09 10.41
C TRP A 111 -3.24 0.48 9.25
N GLY A 112 -3.77 0.35 8.04
CA GLY A 112 -3.10 0.88 6.88
C GLY A 112 -3.60 0.31 5.58
N PHE A 113 -2.84 0.60 4.53
CA PHE A 113 -3.11 0.13 3.19
C PHE A 113 -1.84 0.15 2.34
N GLY A 114 -1.71 -0.85 1.47
CA GLY A 114 -0.63 -0.90 0.49
C GLY A 114 -0.40 -2.28 -0.10
N LEU A 115 0.79 -2.50 -0.63
CA LEU A 115 1.19 -3.78 -1.18
C LEU A 115 2.23 -4.45 -0.30
N TRP A 116 2.10 -5.75 -0.07
CA TRP A 116 3.07 -6.52 0.71
C TRP A 116 3.15 -7.99 0.28
N ASN A 117 4.17 -8.70 0.77
CA ASN A 117 4.37 -10.12 0.49
C ASN A 117 3.81 -11.05 1.60
N ASP A 118 3.01 -10.54 2.53
CA ASP A 118 2.58 -11.22 3.77
C ASP A 118 3.72 -12.04 4.42
N PRO A 119 4.72 -11.36 5.01
CA PRO A 119 5.94 -12.01 5.49
C PRO A 119 5.74 -12.81 6.79
N PHE A 120 4.65 -12.59 7.53
CA PHE A 120 4.51 -13.04 8.93
C PHE A 120 3.75 -14.38 9.12
N GLY A 121 3.63 -15.21 8.09
CA GLY A 121 2.92 -16.49 8.19
C GLY A 121 3.58 -17.51 9.16
N LEU A 122 2.76 -18.36 9.77
CA LEU A 122 3.05 -19.50 10.68
C LEU A 122 3.86 -19.25 11.98
N SER A 123 4.81 -18.30 12.03
CA SER A 123 5.78 -18.23 13.15
C SER A 123 5.54 -17.13 14.18
N LEU A 124 4.60 -16.21 13.99
CA LEU A 124 4.56 -15.00 14.83
C LEU A 124 3.17 -14.59 15.34
N GLY A 125 2.13 -15.41 15.11
CA GLY A 125 0.77 -15.09 15.59
C GLY A 125 0.19 -13.80 15.00
N PHE A 126 0.73 -13.31 13.88
CA PHE A 126 0.16 -12.21 13.10
C PHE A 126 -0.99 -12.71 12.25
N GLY A 127 -1.98 -11.86 12.01
CA GLY A 127 -3.15 -12.11 11.17
C GLY A 127 -2.90 -12.59 9.73
N GLY A 128 -1.67 -12.90 9.33
CA GLY A 128 -1.32 -13.53 8.07
C GLY A 128 -1.90 -14.94 7.90
N ASN A 129 -1.70 -15.53 6.72
CA ASN A 129 -2.22 -16.88 6.45
C ASN A 129 -1.42 -17.92 7.26
N PRO A 130 -2.06 -18.70 8.16
CA PRO A 130 -1.36 -19.65 9.04
C PRO A 130 -0.75 -20.84 8.30
N PHE A 131 -0.97 -20.98 6.99
CA PHE A 131 -0.34 -22.00 6.15
C PHE A 131 0.81 -21.44 5.29
N ARG A 132 1.13 -20.15 5.42
CA ARG A 132 2.19 -19.50 4.64
C ARG A 132 3.49 -19.47 5.44
N LEU A 133 4.60 -19.92 4.85
CA LEU A 133 5.90 -19.88 5.50
C LEU A 133 6.40 -18.43 5.69
N PRO A 134 7.12 -18.13 6.80
CA PRO A 134 7.74 -16.82 7.00
C PRO A 134 8.63 -16.39 5.83
N ALA A 135 8.68 -15.09 5.58
CA ALA A 135 9.60 -14.48 4.61
C ALA A 135 10.15 -13.15 5.14
N LEU A 136 11.19 -12.62 4.51
CA LEU A 136 11.62 -11.25 4.76
C LEU A 136 10.65 -10.26 4.10
N PRO A 137 10.42 -9.08 4.69
CA PRO A 137 9.41 -8.15 4.24
C PRO A 137 9.77 -7.53 2.88
N ASN A 138 8.80 -7.55 1.97
CA ASN A 138 8.75 -6.66 0.83
C ASN A 138 7.40 -5.96 0.89
N ALA A 139 7.39 -4.63 1.03
CA ALA A 139 6.16 -3.86 1.17
C ALA A 139 6.32 -2.41 0.74
N ILE A 140 5.24 -1.80 0.27
CA ILE A 140 5.11 -0.36 0.01
C ILE A 140 3.72 0.04 0.52
N TRP A 141 3.66 0.88 1.55
CA TRP A 141 2.41 1.12 2.25
C TRP A 141 2.35 2.45 3.00
N PHE A 142 1.12 2.82 3.33
CA PHE A 142 0.83 3.69 4.46
C PHE A 142 0.47 2.80 5.65
N PHE A 143 1.21 2.92 6.75
CA PHE A 143 1.15 2.01 7.89
C PHE A 143 1.11 2.81 9.18
N HIS A 144 0.02 2.71 9.92
CA HIS A 144 -0.07 3.19 11.28
C HIS A 144 0.31 2.10 12.27
N ALA A 145 1.22 2.43 13.16
CA ALA A 145 1.58 1.63 14.32
C ALA A 145 1.37 2.43 15.60
N SER A 146 0.60 1.88 16.53
CA SER A 146 0.52 2.36 17.92
C SER A 146 1.89 2.41 18.61
N ILE A 147 2.00 3.09 19.75
CA ILE A 147 3.29 3.33 20.43
C ILE A 147 3.99 2.04 20.88
N GLU A 148 3.22 0.99 21.12
CA GLU A 148 3.70 -0.35 21.48
C GLU A 148 4.35 -1.07 20.30
N ASN A 149 4.01 -0.68 19.07
CA ASN A 149 4.64 -1.21 17.87
C ASN A 149 6.02 -0.59 17.64
N TYR A 150 6.89 -1.36 17.02
CA TYR A 150 8.16 -0.88 16.48
C TYR A 150 8.56 -1.72 15.26
N LEU A 151 8.21 -1.23 14.06
CA LEU A 151 8.48 -1.85 12.77
C LEU A 151 9.48 -1.02 11.95
N SER A 152 10.75 -1.11 12.34
CA SER A 152 11.91 -0.69 11.56
C SER A 152 13.03 -1.67 11.87
N PHE A 153 14.03 -1.82 11.01
CA PHE A 153 15.23 -2.64 11.25
C PHE A 153 16.51 -1.80 11.46
N GLY A 154 16.48 -0.51 11.14
CA GLY A 154 17.57 0.46 11.32
C GLY A 154 17.15 1.67 12.16
N GLU A 155 17.46 2.88 11.67
CA GLU A 155 17.20 4.17 12.35
C GLU A 155 15.92 4.86 11.86
N LYS A 156 15.11 4.18 11.03
CA LYS A 156 13.86 4.73 10.51
C LYS A 156 12.77 4.75 11.60
N PRO A 157 11.74 5.60 11.48
CA PRO A 157 10.61 5.58 12.40
C PRO A 157 9.99 4.19 12.51
N GLY A 158 9.83 3.68 13.72
CA GLY A 158 9.23 2.36 13.98
C GLY A 158 7.73 2.38 14.28
N ASN A 159 7.13 3.56 14.53
CA ASN A 159 5.71 3.72 14.87
C ASN A 159 5.18 5.12 14.53
N GLY A 160 3.89 5.32 14.77
CA GLY A 160 3.08 6.42 14.24
C GLY A 160 2.48 6.05 12.88
N PHE A 161 1.91 7.04 12.19
CA PHE A 161 1.47 6.89 10.82
C PHE A 161 2.64 7.12 9.86
N LEU A 162 2.97 6.11 9.05
CA LEU A 162 4.19 6.05 8.25
C LEU A 162 3.86 5.89 6.76
N ALA A 163 4.59 6.61 5.91
CA ALA A 163 4.81 6.17 4.53
C ALA A 163 6.13 5.39 4.52
N GLN A 164 6.10 4.11 4.12
CA GLN A 164 7.24 3.22 4.31
C GLN A 164 7.36 2.18 3.19
N ALA A 165 8.61 1.89 2.81
CA ALA A 165 8.96 0.86 1.85
C ALA A 165 10.01 -0.10 2.44
N PHE A 166 9.83 -1.39 2.17
CA PHE A 166 10.76 -2.47 2.49
C PHE A 166 11.13 -3.25 1.25
N ARG A 167 12.41 -3.57 1.11
CA ARG A 167 12.93 -4.43 0.06
C ARG A 167 13.88 -5.46 0.66
N SER A 168 13.55 -6.72 0.43
CA SER A 168 14.36 -7.85 0.90
C SER A 168 14.63 -8.84 -0.21
N PRO A 169 15.74 -9.60 -0.16
CA PRO A 169 15.95 -10.69 -1.10
C PRO A 169 14.85 -11.76 -0.99
N VAL A 170 14.44 -12.30 -2.15
CA VAL A 170 13.52 -13.44 -2.20
C VAL A 170 14.35 -14.71 -2.02
N PHE A 171 14.40 -15.24 -0.80
CA PHE A 171 15.14 -16.45 -0.52
C PHE A 171 14.27 -17.71 -0.69
N PRO A 172 14.73 -18.75 -1.41
CA PRO A 172 14.15 -20.07 -1.27
C PRO A 172 14.45 -20.60 0.14
N PHE A 173 13.40 -20.96 0.88
CA PHE A 173 13.38 -21.33 2.31
C PHE A 173 14.52 -22.28 2.74
N GLY A 174 14.97 -23.19 1.87
CA GLY A 174 16.07 -24.12 2.14
C GLY A 174 17.42 -23.47 2.51
N ARG A 175 17.63 -22.17 2.22
CA ARG A 175 18.83 -21.43 2.64
C ARG A 175 18.67 -20.62 3.93
N LEU A 176 17.43 -20.30 4.36
CA LEU A 176 17.16 -19.60 5.62
C LEU A 176 17.37 -20.50 6.84
N ALA A 177 17.12 -21.80 6.72
CA ALA A 177 17.27 -22.77 7.81
C ALA A 177 18.69 -22.79 8.41
N ARG A 178 19.72 -22.37 7.64
CA ARG A 178 21.10 -22.26 8.13
C ARG A 178 21.37 -21.00 8.97
N VAL A 179 20.59 -19.93 8.78
CA VAL A 179 20.71 -18.66 9.52
C VAL A 179 19.92 -18.71 10.82
N GLY A 180 18.78 -19.40 10.85
CA GLY A 180 17.97 -19.56 12.05
C GLY A 180 18.67 -20.31 13.20
N LEU A 181 19.75 -21.05 12.92
CA LEU A 181 20.48 -21.83 13.91
C LEU A 181 21.54 -21.02 14.69
N THR A 182 21.88 -19.80 14.27
CA THR A 182 22.91 -18.96 14.92
C THR A 182 22.36 -17.76 15.69
N LEU A 183 21.04 -17.56 15.68
CA LEU A 183 20.34 -16.41 16.24
C LEU A 183 19.87 -16.46 17.72
N PRO A 184 20.21 -17.40 18.62
CA PRO A 184 19.52 -17.44 19.92
C PRO A 184 20.12 -16.57 21.05
N PHE A 185 21.11 -15.68 20.82
CA PHE A 185 21.80 -15.05 21.96
C PHE A 185 21.79 -13.50 22.02
N SER A 186 21.31 -12.78 21.00
CA SER A 186 21.13 -11.32 21.12
C SER A 186 20.10 -10.79 20.13
N GLN A 187 19.01 -10.24 20.66
CA GLN A 187 17.97 -9.57 19.89
C GLN A 187 18.53 -8.35 19.14
N MET A 188 19.48 -7.63 19.74
CA MET A 188 20.18 -6.52 19.06
C MET A 188 20.99 -6.99 17.85
N LYS A 189 21.73 -8.10 17.95
CA LYS A 189 22.47 -8.65 16.78
C LYS A 189 21.54 -9.19 15.71
N ALA A 190 20.41 -9.78 16.09
CA ALA A 190 19.37 -10.18 15.15
C ALA A 190 18.83 -8.97 14.37
N ARG A 191 18.63 -7.84 15.05
CA ARG A 191 18.25 -6.55 14.44
C ARG A 191 19.27 -6.04 13.46
N GLU A 192 20.51 -5.95 13.90
CA GLU A 192 21.63 -5.50 13.07
C GLU A 192 21.77 -6.35 11.80
N LEU A 193 21.72 -7.68 11.94
CA LEU A 193 21.76 -8.60 10.80
C LEU A 193 20.56 -8.42 9.86
N MET A 194 19.36 -8.22 10.38
CA MET A 194 18.19 -7.93 9.55
C MET A 194 18.30 -6.57 8.85
N GLY A 195 18.77 -5.53 9.52
CA GLY A 195 19.00 -4.21 8.92
C GLY A 195 20.06 -4.21 7.81
N ASN A 196 21.00 -5.16 7.84
CA ASN A 196 21.97 -5.37 6.77
C ASN A 196 21.40 -6.10 5.53
N VAL A 197 20.23 -6.73 5.66
CA VAL A 197 19.60 -7.54 4.59
C VAL A 197 18.33 -6.90 4.05
N VAL A 198 17.58 -6.22 4.93
CA VAL A 198 16.34 -5.53 4.62
C VAL A 198 16.67 -4.07 4.33
N GLU A 199 16.56 -3.67 3.07
CA GLU A 199 16.58 -2.25 2.71
C GLU A 199 15.25 -1.63 3.18
N GLU A 200 15.31 -0.54 3.93
CA GLU A 200 14.13 0.18 4.41
C GLU A 200 14.27 1.69 4.19
N ASP A 201 13.13 2.33 3.92
CA ASP A 201 13.00 3.77 4.01
C ASP A 201 11.59 4.11 4.48
N GLY A 202 11.46 5.22 5.18
CA GLY A 202 10.17 5.63 5.71
C GLY A 202 10.22 6.93 6.50
N VAL A 203 9.08 7.62 6.50
CA VAL A 203 8.87 8.88 7.20
C VAL A 203 7.60 8.81 8.02
N ARG A 204 7.60 9.48 9.18
CA ARG A 204 6.38 9.69 9.95
C ARG A 204 5.61 10.86 9.36
N LEU A 205 4.33 10.63 9.11
CA LEU A 205 3.40 11.62 8.59
C LEU A 205 2.81 12.43 9.76
N GLY A 206 2.65 13.74 9.55
CA GLY A 206 2.03 14.66 10.49
C GLY A 206 0.58 15.00 10.13
N THR A 207 -0.13 14.07 9.48
CA THR A 207 -1.49 14.29 8.98
C THR A 207 -2.53 14.02 10.07
N TYR A 208 -3.65 14.73 10.02
CA TYR A 208 -4.80 14.48 10.90
C TYR A 208 -5.59 13.31 10.34
N VAL A 209 -5.26 12.10 10.77
CA VAL A 209 -5.80 10.86 10.18
C VAL A 209 -7.32 10.73 10.32
N THR A 210 -7.96 11.54 11.16
CA THR A 210 -9.43 11.62 11.30
C THR A 210 -10.11 12.41 10.17
N GLU A 211 -9.35 13.20 9.41
CA GLU A 211 -9.81 13.90 8.21
C GLU A 211 -9.60 13.04 6.95
N TRP A 212 -10.39 13.33 5.92
CA TRP A 212 -10.19 12.70 4.62
C TRP A 212 -8.95 13.26 3.95
N HIS A 213 -8.03 12.36 3.57
CA HIS A 213 -6.83 12.70 2.81
C HIS A 213 -6.72 11.80 1.58
N ALA A 214 -6.17 12.35 0.51
CA ALA A 214 -5.85 11.62 -0.71
C ALA A 214 -4.46 10.99 -0.57
N TYR A 215 -4.39 9.66 -0.61
CA TYR A 215 -3.14 8.91 -0.52
C TYR A 215 -2.82 8.27 -1.85
N ARG A 216 -1.56 8.40 -2.29
CA ARG A 216 -1.06 7.71 -3.49
C ARG A 216 0.34 7.16 -3.23
N PHE A 217 0.64 6.02 -3.84
CA PHE A 217 2.02 5.69 -4.13
C PHE A 217 2.19 5.15 -5.54
N GLU A 218 3.42 5.29 -6.05
CA GLU A 218 3.88 4.67 -7.28
C GLU A 218 4.98 3.67 -6.93
N TRP A 219 4.82 2.46 -7.43
CA TRP A 219 5.79 1.38 -7.33
C TRP A 219 6.37 1.06 -8.70
N SER A 220 7.63 1.41 -8.90
CA SER A 220 8.42 1.03 -10.08
C SER A 220 9.50 0.02 -9.69
N PRO A 221 10.17 -0.66 -10.64
CA PRO A 221 11.23 -1.61 -10.32
C PRO A 221 12.44 -1.04 -9.55
N LYS A 222 12.60 0.29 -9.52
CA LYS A 222 13.80 0.97 -8.98
C LYS A 222 13.51 2.07 -7.96
N ARG A 223 12.26 2.50 -7.83
CA ARG A 223 11.86 3.67 -7.03
C ARG A 223 10.44 3.49 -6.52
N SER A 224 10.22 4.00 -5.32
CA SER A 224 8.92 4.14 -4.70
C SER A 224 8.70 5.61 -4.34
N VAL A 225 7.49 6.10 -4.58
CA VAL A 225 7.14 7.50 -4.32
C VAL A 225 5.77 7.53 -3.66
N PHE A 226 5.61 8.38 -2.65
CA PHE A 226 4.40 8.52 -1.87
C PHE A 226 3.92 9.97 -1.91
N TRP A 227 2.61 10.12 -2.01
CA TRP A 227 1.93 11.41 -1.95
C TRP A 227 0.83 11.38 -0.89
N VAL A 228 0.65 12.53 -0.24
CA VAL A 228 -0.55 12.86 0.53
C VAL A 228 -1.04 14.21 0.05
N ASP A 229 -2.32 14.30 -0.35
CA ASP A 229 -2.94 15.52 -0.87
C ASP A 229 -2.10 16.18 -1.97
N ASP A 230 -1.68 15.37 -2.95
CA ASP A 230 -0.82 15.74 -4.08
C ASP A 230 0.61 16.21 -3.75
N GLU A 231 0.98 16.26 -2.47
CA GLU A 231 2.34 16.59 -2.02
C GLU A 231 3.20 15.33 -1.86
N ILE A 232 4.41 15.33 -2.40
CA ILE A 232 5.36 14.20 -2.22
C ILE A 232 5.82 14.19 -0.76
N VAL A 233 5.46 13.14 -0.03
CA VAL A 233 5.88 12.95 1.37
C VAL A 233 7.13 12.08 1.49
N LEU A 234 7.36 11.19 0.52
CA LEU A 234 8.55 10.33 0.48
C LEU A 234 8.86 9.95 -0.97
N GLU A 235 10.13 10.10 -1.34
CA GLU A 235 10.71 9.54 -2.55
C GLU A 235 11.94 8.73 -2.17
N THR A 236 11.99 7.46 -2.60
CA THR A 236 13.08 6.55 -2.22
C THR A 236 13.46 5.59 -3.34
N SER A 237 14.74 5.19 -3.35
CA SER A 237 15.23 4.10 -4.19
C SER A 237 14.85 2.71 -3.65
N VAL A 238 14.32 2.62 -2.43
CA VAL A 238 13.85 1.36 -1.85
C VAL A 238 12.58 0.93 -2.55
N SER A 239 12.72 0.04 -3.53
CA SER A 239 11.60 -0.56 -4.26
C SER A 239 11.44 -2.04 -3.93
N PRO A 240 10.26 -2.47 -3.41
CA PRO A 240 9.99 -3.86 -3.07
C PRO A 240 10.11 -4.81 -4.24
N ARG A 241 10.46 -6.06 -3.95
CA ARG A 241 10.42 -7.15 -4.94
C ARG A 241 9.03 -7.73 -5.07
N SER A 242 8.61 -7.91 -6.32
CA SER A 242 7.37 -8.57 -6.69
C SER A 242 7.46 -10.10 -6.54
N PRO A 243 6.33 -10.84 -6.50
CA PRO A 243 4.94 -10.35 -6.49
C PRO A 243 4.48 -9.85 -5.11
N LEU A 244 3.51 -8.92 -5.09
CA LEU A 244 2.89 -8.41 -3.87
C LEU A 244 1.36 -8.55 -3.94
N GLY A 245 0.72 -8.61 -2.78
CA GLY A 245 -0.73 -8.56 -2.62
C GLY A 245 -1.15 -7.22 -2.04
N LEU A 246 -2.31 -6.72 -2.46
CA LEU A 246 -2.98 -5.58 -1.84
C LEU A 246 -3.50 -5.98 -0.47
N VAL A 247 -3.30 -5.11 0.51
CA VAL A 247 -3.87 -5.24 1.85
C VAL A 247 -4.37 -3.88 2.32
N ILE A 248 -5.56 -3.87 2.89
CA ILE A 248 -6.16 -2.73 3.60
C ILE A 248 -6.72 -3.30 4.90
N TRP A 249 -6.33 -2.77 6.05
CA TRP A 249 -6.67 -3.43 7.31
C TRP A 249 -6.74 -2.47 8.49
N ILE A 250 -7.38 -2.97 9.54
CA ILE A 250 -7.29 -2.47 10.91
C ILE A 250 -7.30 -3.68 11.86
N ASP A 251 -6.39 -3.69 12.81
CA ASP A 251 -6.29 -4.71 13.86
C ASP A 251 -5.85 -4.11 15.19
N ASN A 252 -5.95 -4.91 16.25
CA ASN A 252 -5.45 -4.55 17.57
C ASN A 252 -4.10 -5.21 17.91
N GLN A 253 -3.30 -5.58 16.92
CA GLN A 253 -2.06 -6.33 17.16
C GLN A 253 -0.84 -5.41 17.24
N TYR A 254 0.18 -5.83 18.00
CA TYR A 254 1.47 -5.17 17.98
C TYR A 254 2.66 -6.13 17.79
N ALA A 255 3.70 -5.61 17.13
CA ALA A 255 5.03 -6.17 17.05
C ALA A 255 6.02 -5.09 17.45
N ALA A 256 6.79 -5.33 18.51
CA ALA A 256 7.87 -4.47 18.93
C ALA A 256 9.20 -5.17 18.70
N PHE A 257 10.11 -4.51 18.01
CA PHE A 257 11.49 -4.91 17.95
C PHE A 257 12.40 -3.69 18.05
N THR A 258 12.56 -3.19 19.27
CA THR A 258 13.20 -1.90 19.53
C THR A 258 14.73 -1.94 19.42
N PRO A 259 15.39 -0.81 19.15
CA PRO A 259 16.86 -0.71 19.14
C PRO A 259 17.50 -1.11 20.47
N GLU A 260 16.82 -0.89 21.60
CA GLU A 260 17.29 -1.25 22.95
C GLU A 260 17.23 -2.76 23.21
N GLY A 261 16.80 -3.56 22.23
CA GLY A 261 16.69 -5.01 22.36
C GLY A 261 15.48 -5.45 23.16
N LYS A 262 14.41 -4.64 23.24
CA LYS A 262 13.10 -5.11 23.70
C LYS A 262 12.33 -5.66 22.49
N SER A 263 12.01 -6.95 22.54
CA SER A 263 11.03 -7.57 21.64
C SER A 263 9.72 -7.81 22.36
N GLY A 264 8.60 -7.58 21.69
CA GLY A 264 7.27 -7.92 22.18
C GLY A 264 6.33 -8.22 21.02
N PHE A 265 5.37 -9.09 21.25
CA PHE A 265 4.25 -9.28 20.33
C PHE A 265 3.01 -9.62 21.14
N GLY A 266 1.85 -9.20 20.66
CA GLY A 266 0.59 -9.49 21.34
C GLY A 266 -0.55 -8.68 20.76
N VAL A 267 -1.65 -8.65 21.50
CA VAL A 267 -2.83 -7.87 21.15
C VAL A 267 -3.08 -6.82 22.23
N LEU A 268 -3.62 -5.69 21.81
CA LEU A 268 -3.88 -4.53 22.64
C LEU A 268 -5.37 -4.42 22.95
N GLU A 269 -5.66 -3.75 24.06
CA GLU A 269 -7.01 -3.33 24.39
C GLU A 269 -7.43 -2.17 23.47
N ASN A 270 -8.70 -2.16 23.10
CA ASN A 270 -9.33 -0.97 22.53
C ASN A 270 -10.44 -0.55 23.48
N THR A 271 -10.32 0.66 24.03
CA THR A 271 -11.34 1.21 24.93
C THR A 271 -12.60 1.67 24.18
N GLU A 272 -12.45 2.00 22.90
CA GLU A 272 -13.53 2.38 22.00
C GLU A 272 -13.44 1.58 20.69
N PRO A 273 -14.56 1.34 20.00
CA PRO A 273 -14.53 0.79 18.65
C PRO A 273 -13.69 1.67 17.72
N ALA A 274 -12.88 1.04 16.87
CA ALA A 274 -12.03 1.73 15.93
C ALA A 274 -12.35 1.33 14.49
N TRP A 275 -12.17 2.25 13.55
CA TRP A 275 -12.43 1.98 12.14
C TRP A 275 -11.50 2.75 11.21
N LEU A 276 -11.30 2.17 10.04
CA LEU A 276 -10.66 2.77 8.86
C LEU A 276 -11.71 2.81 7.75
N GLU A 277 -11.90 3.96 7.15
CA GLU A 277 -12.79 4.15 6.01
C GLU A 277 -11.98 4.57 4.80
N ILE A 278 -12.26 3.95 3.65
CA ILE A 278 -11.61 4.24 2.37
C ILE A 278 -12.66 4.53 1.31
N GLU A 279 -12.30 5.38 0.36
CA GLU A 279 -13.10 5.66 -0.84
C GLU A 279 -12.19 5.76 -2.07
N GLU A 280 -12.77 5.56 -3.25
CA GLU A 280 -12.09 5.79 -4.54
C GLU A 280 -10.80 4.98 -4.74
N LEU A 281 -10.77 3.75 -4.22
CA LEU A 281 -9.64 2.83 -4.41
C LEU A 281 -9.39 2.57 -5.90
N SER A 282 -8.19 2.88 -6.37
CA SER A 282 -7.71 2.61 -7.72
C SER A 282 -6.34 1.94 -7.70
N LEU A 283 -6.18 0.94 -8.55
CA LEU A 283 -4.93 0.24 -8.82
C LEU A 283 -4.72 0.26 -10.33
N ARG A 284 -3.61 0.85 -10.79
CA ARG A 284 -3.29 1.05 -12.22
C ARG A 284 -1.90 0.55 -12.54
#